data_AF-A0A452GQE6-F1
#
_entry.id   AF-A0A452GQE6-F1
#
_cell.length_a   1.000
_cell.length_b   1.000
_cell.length_c   1.000
_cell.angle_alpha   90.00
_cell.angle_beta   90.00
_cell.angle_gamma   90.00
#
_symmetry.space_group_name_H-M   'P 1'
#
loop_
_entity.id
_entity.type
_entity.pdbx_description
1 polymer ?
#
loop_
_entity_poly.entity_id
_entity_poly.type
_entity_poly.pdbx_seq_one_letter_code
_entity_poly.pdbx_strand_id
1 'polypeptide(L)' 'LAVIKCKAAVAWEVDKPLSIEEVEVAPPKAHEVRVKVPYFCF' A
#
# COMPACT_ATOMS: atom_id res chain seq x y z
N LEU A 1 3.90 1.45 -17.76
CA LEU A 1 3.54 1.91 -16.41
C LEU A 1 2.43 1.00 -15.89
N ALA A 2 2.78 -0.01 -15.10
CA ALA A 2 1.86 -1.08 -14.70
C ALA A 2 1.29 -0.86 -13.29
N VAL A 3 0.07 -1.35 -13.08
CA VAL A 3 -0.52 -1.53 -11.76
C VAL A 3 0.28 -2.60 -11.02
N ILE A 4 0.75 -2.31 -9.82
CA ILE A 4 1.52 -3.24 -9.00
C ILE A 4 0.60 -3.79 -7.92
N LYS A 5 0.58 -5.10 -7.74
CA LYS A 5 -0.06 -5.76 -6.60
C LYS A 5 0.93 -5.86 -5.46
N CYS A 6 0.57 -5.34 -4.29
CA CYS A 6 1.38 -5.44 -3.08
C CYS A 6 0.52 -5.72 -1.87
N LYS A 7 1.10 -6.37 -0.86
CA LYS A 7 0.45 -6.55 0.44
C LYS A 7 0.53 -5.24 1.21
N ALA A 8 -0.61 -4.77 1.70
CA ALA A 8 -0.71 -3.60 2.55
C ALA A 8 -1.55 -3.92 3.79
N ALA A 9 -1.25 -3.26 4.90
CA ALA A 9 -2.08 -3.30 6.09
C ALA A 9 -3.17 -2.25 5.96
N VAL A 10 -4.43 -2.68 5.89
CA VAL A 10 -5.60 -1.83 5.69
C VAL A 10 -6.37 -1.70 7.01
N ALA A 11 -6.66 -0.45 7.37
CA ALA A 11 -7.52 -0.11 8.50
C ALA A 11 -8.96 0.00 8.00
N TRP A 12 -9.78 -1.01 8.29
CA TRP A 12 -11.19 -1.00 7.91
C TRP A 12 -12.07 -0.26 8.93
N GLU A 13 -11.75 -0.39 10.21
CA GLU A 13 -12.51 0.17 11.34
C GLU A 13 -11.53 0.69 12.42
N VAL A 14 -11.99 1.64 13.24
CA VAL A 14 -11.24 2.13 14.40
C VAL A 14 -11.16 1.02 15.46
N ASP A 15 -10.03 0.91 16.15
CA ASP A 15 -9.75 -0.10 17.20
C ASP A 15 -9.75 -1.58 16.77
N LYS A 16 -9.76 -1.85 15.46
CA LYS A 16 -9.60 -3.21 14.92
C LYS A 16 -8.15 -3.46 14.52
N PRO A 17 -7.62 -4.69 14.69
CA PRO A 17 -6.33 -5.04 14.12
C PRO A 17 -6.35 -4.85 12.61
N LEU A 18 -5.21 -4.38 12.09
CA LEU A 18 -5.05 -4.12 10.67
C LEU A 18 -5.07 -5.42 9.87
N SER A 19 -5.78 -5.39 8.75
CA SER A 19 -5.92 -6.55 7.88
C SER A 19 -4.86 -6.50 6.78
N ILE A 20 -4.05 -7.55 6.63
CA ILE A 20 -3.07 -7.64 5.55
C ILE A 20 -3.78 -8.14 4.29
N GLU A 21 -3.92 -7.25 3.31
CA GLU A 21 -4.64 -7.53 2.08
C GLU A 21 -3.82 -7.14 0.85
N GLU A 22 -4.17 -7.71 -0.30
CA GLU A 22 -3.50 -7.43 -1.57
C GLU A 22 -4.16 -6.23 -2.24
N VAL A 23 -3.40 -5.14 -2.38
CA VAL A 23 -3.87 -3.86 -2.92
C VAL A 23 -3.17 -3.56 -4.23
N GLU A 24 -3.92 -2.95 -5.15
CA GLU A 24 -3.44 -2.49 -6.44
C GLU A 24 -2.98 -1.02 -6.37
N VAL A 25 -1.69 -0.78 -6.63
CA VAL A 25 -1.12 0.57 -6.66
C VAL A 25 -1.10 1.07 -8.10
N ALA A 26 -1.77 2.21 -8.34
CA ALA A 26 -1.86 2.89 -9.64
C ALA A 26 -0.60 3.73 -9.95
N PRO A 27 -0.14 3.77 -11.22
CA PRO A 27 1.15 4.36 -11.59
C PRO A 27 1.26 5.83 -11.17
N PRO A 28 2.46 6.31 -10.81
CA PRO A 28 2.65 7.70 -10.42
C PRO A 28 2.35 8.64 -11.59
N LYS A 29 1.72 9.78 -11.29
CA LYS A 29 1.48 10.88 -12.24
C LYS A 29 2.69 11.80 -12.34
N ALA A 30 2.59 12.85 -13.16
CA ALA A 30 3.61 13.88 -13.26
C ALA A 30 3.90 14.48 -11.87
N HIS A 31 5.18 14.55 -11.50
CA HIS A 31 5.67 15.00 -10.19
C HIS A 31 5.33 14.11 -8.98
N GLU A 32 4.84 12.88 -9.19
CA GLU A 32 4.69 11.88 -8.12
C GLU A 32 5.83 10.86 -8.16
N VAL A 33 6.23 10.37 -6.99
CA VAL A 33 7.18 9.26 -6.87
C VAL A 33 6.53 8.08 -6.17
N ARG A 34 6.75 6.88 -6.71
CA ARG A 34 6.31 5.62 -6.09
C ARG A 34 7.49 4.97 -5.40
N VAL A 35 7.38 4.78 -4.08
CA VAL A 35 8.45 4.20 -3.24
C VAL A 35 8.09 2.79 -2.81
N LYS A 36 9.06 1.86 -2.86
CA LYS A 36 8.94 0.55 -2.21
C LYS A 36 9.39 0.71 -0.77
N VAL A 37 8.53 0.42 0.19
CA VAL A 37 8.86 0.45 1.63
C VAL A 37 9.51 -0.89 2.01
N PRO A 38 10.82 -0.95 2.31
CA PRO A 38 11.51 -2.20 2.61
C PRO A 38 11.28 -2.68 4.04
N TYR A 39 11.12 -1.74 4.97
CA TYR A 39 10.94 -2.01 6.39
C TYR A 39 9.76 -1.19 6.88
N PHE A 40 8.77 -1.88 7.45
CA PHE A 40 7.66 -1.29 8.16
C PHE A 40 7.64 -1.93 9.55
N CYS A 41 7.68 -1.11 10.60
CA CYS A 41 7.60 -1.57 11.98
C CYS A 41 6.11 -1.55 12.37
N PHE A 42 5.50 -2.73 12.39
CA PHE A 42 4.15 -2.96 12.90
C PHE A 42 4.21 -3.46 14.34
#